data_AF-A0A7S2IRD1-F1
#
_entry.id   AF-A0A7S2IRD1-F1
#
_cell.length_a   1.000
_cell.length_b   1.000
_cell.length_c   1.000
_cell.angle_alpha   90.00
_cell.angle_beta   90.00
_cell.angle_gamma   90.00
#
_symmetry.space_group_name_H-M   'P 1'
#
loop_
_entity.id
_entity.type
_entity.pdbx_description
1 polymer ?
#
loop_
_entity_poly.entity_id
_entity_poly.type
_entity_poly.pdbx_seq_one_letter_code
_entity_poly.pdbx_strand_id
1 'polypeptide(L)'
;SAGAGNVPADIQAFVDQYGLEWWVGEVLARLSLFQRQNVMTDLANMQGVRNPSGVVMARVKQVANTQEMLTIFIDINQLDQQIAQELWDLSEDQQHAIIAPGIYIQNARSTSV
;
A
#
# COMPACT_ATOMS: atom_id res chain seq x y z
N SER A 1 -5.30 19.62 -0.81
CA SER A 1 -5.52 18.28 -1.36
C SER A 1 -5.51 17.30 -0.20
N ALA A 2 -6.65 16.67 0.09
CA ALA A 2 -6.85 15.81 1.25
C ALA A 2 -6.19 14.44 1.04
N GLY A 3 -5.50 13.90 2.05
CA GLY A 3 -5.22 12.46 2.13
C GLY A 3 -3.83 11.99 2.54
N ALA A 4 -2.83 12.86 2.67
CA ALA A 4 -1.55 12.43 3.25
C ALA A 4 -1.69 12.44 4.79
N GLY A 5 -1.70 11.26 5.41
CA GLY A 5 -1.35 11.13 6.81
C GLY A 5 0.05 11.72 7.04
N ASN A 6 0.46 11.88 8.29
CA ASN A 6 1.79 12.40 8.62
C ASN A 6 2.88 11.37 8.26
N VAL A 7 3.14 11.20 6.96
CA VAL A 7 4.11 10.27 6.40
C VAL A 7 5.52 10.79 6.76
N PRO A 8 6.44 9.92 7.20
CA PRO A 8 7.83 10.27 7.45
C PRO A 8 8.49 11.02 6.28
N ALA A 9 9.33 12.01 6.59
CA ALA A 9 9.92 12.92 5.60
C ALA A 9 10.79 12.20 4.54
N ASP A 10 11.47 11.13 4.92
CA ASP A 10 12.27 10.28 4.03
C ASP A 10 11.38 9.57 3.00
N ILE A 11 10.20 9.10 3.42
CA ILE A 11 9.22 8.48 2.52
C ILE A 11 8.62 9.53 1.59
N GLN A 12 8.28 10.71 2.12
CA GLN A 12 7.75 11.80 1.31
C GLN A 12 8.75 12.22 0.21
N ALA A 13 10.02 12.36 0.57
CA ALA A 13 11.08 12.67 -0.39
C ALA A 13 11.21 11.58 -1.48
N PHE A 14 11.07 10.30 -1.12
CA PHE A 14 11.09 9.19 -2.07
C PHE A 14 9.87 9.21 -3.02
N VAL A 15 8.68 9.48 -2.49
CA VAL A 15 7.44 9.65 -3.29
C VAL A 15 7.60 10.79 -4.28
N ASP A 16 8.09 11.94 -3.83
CA ASP A 16 8.27 13.13 -4.67
C ASP A 16 9.38 12.92 -5.73
N GLN A 17 10.50 12.31 -5.34
CA GLN A 17 11.63 12.04 -6.22
C GLN A 17 11.26 11.18 -7.44
N TYR A 18 10.41 10.17 -7.24
CA TYR A 18 10.03 9.22 -8.29
C TYR A 18 8.63 9.46 -8.87
N GLY A 19 7.94 10.53 -8.45
CA GLY A 19 6.59 10.85 -8.91
C GLY A 19 5.59 9.74 -8.61
N LEU A 20 5.67 9.15 -7.42
CA LEU A 20 4.80 8.06 -6.99
C LEU A 20 3.41 8.58 -6.64
N GLU A 21 2.41 7.70 -6.69
CA GLU A 21 1.09 8.02 -6.16
C GLU A 21 1.14 8.17 -4.64
N TRP A 22 0.34 9.08 -4.08
CA TRP A 22 0.35 9.42 -2.65
C TRP A 22 0.15 8.20 -1.74
N TRP A 23 -0.69 7.24 -2.14
CA TRP A 23 -0.99 6.04 -1.36
C TRP A 23 0.25 5.13 -1.22
N VAL A 24 1.25 5.25 -2.10
CA VAL A 24 2.52 4.51 -1.96
C VAL A 24 3.25 4.95 -0.70
N GLY A 25 3.21 6.24 -0.36
CA GLY A 25 3.78 6.76 0.89
C GLY A 25 3.11 6.16 2.12
N GLU A 26 1.78 6.03 2.08
CA GLU A 26 0.98 5.40 3.15
C GLU A 26 1.29 3.91 3.33
N VAL A 27 1.51 3.17 2.22
CA VAL A 27 1.95 1.77 2.27
C VAL A 27 3.32 1.68 2.93
N LEU A 28 4.30 2.47 2.46
CA LEU A 28 5.66 2.46 2.99
C LEU A 28 5.69 2.83 4.47
N ALA A 29 4.84 3.77 4.91
CA ALA A 29 4.74 4.21 6.30
C ALA A 29 4.25 3.10 7.25
N ARG A 30 3.49 2.11 6.75
CA ARG A 30 2.94 0.99 7.53
C ARG A 30 3.84 -0.24 7.57
N LEU A 31 4.83 -0.32 6.68
CA LEU A 31 5.87 -1.34 6.77
C LEU A 31 6.74 -1.12 8.00
N SER A 32 7.30 -2.23 8.52
CA SER A 32 8.38 -2.14 9.49
C SER A 32 9.57 -1.37 8.89
N LEU A 33 10.40 -0.77 9.76
CA LEU A 33 11.57 -0.01 9.33
C LEU A 33 12.48 -0.84 8.41
N PHE A 34 12.68 -2.12 8.73
CA PHE A 34 13.52 -3.01 7.94
C PHE A 34 12.92 -3.33 6.56
N GLN A 35 11.63 -3.69 6.48
CA GLN A 35 10.94 -3.91 5.20
C GLN A 35 10.97 -2.67 4.33
N ARG A 36 10.69 -1.49 4.92
CA ARG A 36 10.73 -0.20 4.22
C ARG A 36 12.12 0.08 3.65
N GLN A 37 13.17 -0.09 4.45
CA GLN A 37 14.56 0.09 4.00
C GLN A 37 14.92 -0.87 2.87
N ASN A 38 14.51 -2.14 2.95
CA ASN A 38 14.72 -3.11 1.87
C ASN A 38 14.03 -2.65 0.58
N VAL A 39 12.77 -2.21 0.67
CA VAL A 39 12.02 -1.71 -0.49
C VAL A 39 12.69 -0.48 -1.10
N MET A 40 13.06 0.51 -0.29
CA MET A 40 13.61 1.78 -0.78
C MET A 40 15.05 1.65 -1.30
N THR A 41 15.86 0.75 -0.73
CA THR A 41 17.26 0.54 -1.14
C THR A 41 17.36 -0.24 -2.45
N ASP A 42 16.54 -1.29 -2.63
CA ASP A 42 16.53 -2.10 -3.85
C ASP A 42 16.09 -1.30 -5.09
N LEU A 43 15.46 -0.15 -4.87
CA LEU A 43 14.87 0.71 -5.90
C LEU A 43 15.71 1.97 -6.20
N ALA A 44 16.99 1.97 -5.85
CA ALA A 44 17.91 3.10 -6.00
C ALA A 44 18.06 3.64 -7.45
N ASN A 45 17.50 2.97 -8.47
CA ASN A 45 17.40 3.52 -9.81
C ASN A 45 16.10 3.11 -10.54
N MET A 46 15.06 3.92 -10.38
CA MET A 46 13.77 3.76 -11.07
C MET A 46 13.53 4.81 -12.18
N GLN A 47 14.58 5.48 -12.65
CA GLN A 47 14.42 6.51 -13.69
C GLN A 47 13.87 5.89 -14.99
N GLY A 48 12.86 6.55 -15.59
CA GLY A 48 12.25 6.10 -16.85
C GLY A 48 11.29 4.91 -16.72
N VAL A 49 11.00 4.43 -15.50
CA VAL A 49 9.99 3.39 -15.28
C VAL A 49 8.59 3.96 -15.62
N ARG A 50 7.85 3.24 -16.48
CA ARG A 50 6.51 3.66 -16.93
C ARG A 50 5.45 3.63 -15.83
N ASN A 51 5.58 2.73 -14.85
CA ASN A 51 4.67 2.61 -13.70
C ASN A 51 5.48 2.42 -12.42
N PRO A 52 5.99 3.51 -11.82
CA PRO A 52 6.87 3.41 -10.66
C PRO A 52 6.10 2.95 -9.40
N SER A 53 4.86 3.38 -9.18
CA SER A 53 4.01 2.89 -8.07
C SER A 53 3.84 1.36 -8.12
N GLY A 54 3.61 0.80 -9.31
CA GLY A 54 3.48 -0.65 -9.50
C GLY A 54 4.77 -1.42 -9.20
N VAL A 55 5.93 -0.86 -9.53
CA VAL A 55 7.23 -1.45 -9.20
C VAL A 55 7.49 -1.44 -7.70
N VAL A 56 7.18 -0.33 -7.00
CA VAL A 56 7.26 -0.29 -5.54
C VAL A 56 6.36 -1.35 -4.93
N MET A 57 5.10 -1.44 -5.36
CA MET A 57 4.17 -2.46 -4.85
C MET A 57 4.62 -3.89 -5.11
N ALA A 58 5.24 -4.17 -6.26
CA ALA A 58 5.81 -5.49 -6.53
C ALA A 58 6.91 -5.85 -5.51
N ARG A 59 7.72 -4.87 -5.08
CA ARG A 59 8.74 -5.05 -4.04
C ARG A 59 8.12 -5.21 -2.65
N VAL A 60 7.10 -4.42 -2.33
CA VAL A 60 6.37 -4.55 -1.06
C VAL A 60 5.80 -5.97 -0.90
N LYS A 61 5.19 -6.53 -1.95
CA LYS A 61 4.67 -7.90 -1.97
C LYS A 61 5.74 -8.99 -1.79
N GLN A 62 7.02 -8.67 -1.95
CA GLN A 62 8.12 -9.62 -1.69
C GLN A 62 8.57 -9.62 -0.22
N VAL A 63 8.25 -8.57 0.55
CA VAL A 63 8.74 -8.40 1.93
C VAL A 63 7.63 -8.41 2.97
N ALA A 64 6.38 -8.17 2.57
CA ALA A 64 5.20 -8.22 3.43
C ALA A 64 4.36 -9.47 3.12
N ASN A 65 3.88 -10.14 4.17
CA ASN A 65 3.01 -11.30 4.05
C ASN A 65 1.54 -10.89 3.81
N THR A 66 0.67 -11.87 3.50
CA THR A 66 -0.75 -11.65 3.20
C THR A 66 -1.48 -10.87 4.30
N GLN A 67 -1.22 -11.16 5.57
CA GLN A 67 -1.90 -10.52 6.71
C GLN A 67 -1.46 -9.08 6.91
N GLU A 68 -0.16 -8.79 6.75
CA GLU A 68 0.36 -7.42 6.75
C GLU A 68 -0.26 -6.62 5.60
N MET A 69 -0.32 -7.21 4.41
CA MET A 69 -0.92 -6.59 3.24
C MET A 69 -2.43 -6.35 3.41
N LEU A 70 -3.15 -7.26 4.06
CA LEU A 70 -4.57 -7.09 4.37
C LEU A 70 -4.80 -5.95 5.37
N THR A 71 -3.96 -5.86 6.40
CA THR A 71 -3.99 -4.76 7.37
C THR A 71 -3.79 -3.41 6.67
N ILE A 72 -2.78 -3.33 5.80
CA ILE A 72 -2.50 -2.12 5.00
C ILE A 72 -3.68 -1.77 4.08
N PHE A 73 -4.30 -2.78 3.46
CA PHE A 73 -5.46 -2.60 2.59
C PHE A 73 -6.65 -1.97 3.35
N ILE A 74 -6.98 -2.53 4.52
CA ILE A 74 -8.07 -2.04 5.37
C ILE A 74 -7.81 -0.58 5.77
N ASP A 75 -6.60 -0.29 6.26
CA ASP A 75 -6.23 1.04 6.74
C ASP A 75 -6.24 2.11 5.64
N ILE A 76 -5.64 1.81 4.48
CA ILE A 76 -5.52 2.77 3.38
C ILE A 76 -6.89 3.09 2.78
N ASN A 77 -7.76 2.08 2.68
CA ASN A 77 -9.10 2.25 2.14
C ASN A 77 -10.13 2.68 3.18
N GLN A 78 -9.72 2.87 4.44
CA GLN A 78 -10.58 3.30 5.56
C GLN A 78 -11.83 2.42 5.68
N LEU A 79 -11.65 1.10 5.52
CA LEU A 79 -12.75 0.14 5.65
C LEU A 79 -13.21 0.11 7.10
N ASP A 80 -14.52 0.09 7.31
CA ASP A 80 -15.08 0.04 8.65
C ASP A 80 -14.79 -1.30 9.34
N GLN A 81 -15.04 -1.34 10.65
CA GLN A 81 -14.76 -2.51 11.48
C GLN A 81 -15.51 -3.77 11.02
N GLN A 82 -16.73 -3.63 10.48
CA GLN A 82 -17.52 -4.77 10.03
C GLN A 82 -16.89 -5.39 8.79
N ILE A 83 -16.57 -4.57 7.77
CA ILE A 83 -15.88 -5.04 6.56
C ILE A 83 -14.51 -5.62 6.90
N ALA A 84 -13.76 -4.96 7.79
CA ALA A 84 -12.47 -5.45 8.25
C ALA A 84 -12.61 -6.86 8.86
N GLN A 85 -13.61 -7.07 9.72
CA GLN A 85 -13.86 -8.37 10.33
C GLN A 85 -14.22 -9.45 9.30
N GLU A 86 -15.10 -9.13 8.35
CA GLU A 86 -15.45 -10.05 7.27
C GLU A 86 -14.21 -10.45 6.44
N LEU A 87 -13.30 -9.51 6.18
CA LEU A 87 -12.04 -9.78 5.49
C LEU A 87 -11.08 -10.65 6.32
N TRP A 88 -11.05 -10.48 7.64
CA TRP A 88 -10.24 -11.31 8.55
C TRP A 88 -10.76 -12.75 8.64
N ASP A 89 -12.07 -12.97 8.46
CA ASP A 89 -12.69 -14.30 8.48
C ASP A 89 -12.50 -15.11 7.18
N LEU A 90 -11.99 -14.46 6.11
CA LEU A 90 -11.67 -15.13 4.85
C LEU A 90 -10.45 -16.07 4.97
N SER A 91 -10.37 -17.06 4.08
CA SER A 91 -9.15 -17.86 3.95
C SER A 91 -7.99 -17.01 3.42
N GLU A 92 -6.75 -17.43 3.67
CA GLU A 92 -5.57 -16.70 3.18
C GLU A 92 -5.59 -16.54 1.65
N ASP A 93 -6.03 -17.56 0.91
CA ASP A 93 -6.18 -17.49 -0.55
C ASP A 93 -7.19 -16.41 -0.98
N GLN A 94 -8.30 -16.29 -0.24
CA GLN A 94 -9.32 -15.28 -0.50
C GLN A 94 -8.82 -13.87 -0.15
N GLN A 95 -8.11 -13.71 0.97
CA GLN A 95 -7.47 -12.46 1.34
C GLN A 95 -6.45 -12.02 0.28
N HIS A 96 -5.61 -12.96 -0.17
CA HIS A 96 -4.68 -12.71 -1.26
C HIS A 96 -5.40 -12.30 -2.56
N ALA A 97 -6.52 -12.96 -2.89
CA ALA A 97 -7.32 -12.61 -4.07
C ALA A 97 -7.94 -11.20 -3.99
N ILE A 98 -8.30 -10.72 -2.79
CA ILE A 98 -8.78 -9.34 -2.57
C ILE A 98 -7.67 -8.31 -2.80
N ILE A 99 -6.45 -8.61 -2.37
CA ILE A 99 -5.28 -7.70 -2.47
C ILE A 99 -4.66 -7.73 -3.89
N ALA A 100 -4.80 -8.84 -4.61
CA ALA A 100 -4.13 -9.07 -5.88
C ALA A 100 -4.33 -7.95 -6.92
N PRO A 101 -5.55 -7.41 -7.13
CA PRO A 101 -5.81 -6.33 -8.10
C PRO A 101 -5.14 -5.00 -7.76
N GLY A 102 -4.85 -4.74 -6.48
CA GLY A 102 -4.26 -3.48 -6.02
C GLY A 102 -4.56 -3.20 -4.55
N ILE A 103 -3.70 -2.40 -3.91
CA ILE A 103 -3.83 -2.07 -2.48
C ILE A 103 -4.77 -0.88 -2.21
N TYR A 104 -5.00 -0.03 -3.22
CA TYR A 104 -5.85 1.15 -3.12
C TYR A 104 -7.01 1.03 -4.11
N ILE A 105 -8.24 1.14 -3.62
CA ILE A 105 -9.45 1.05 -4.42
C ILE A 105 -9.74 2.43 -5.03
N GLN A 106 -9.51 2.56 -6.33
CA GLN A 106 -9.86 3.77 -7.07
C GLN A 106 -11.35 3.75 -7.44
N ASN A 107 -12.02 4.90 -7.32
CA ASN A 107 -13.43 5.09 -7.70
C ASN A 107 -14.44 4.17 -6.99
N ALA A 108 -14.16 3.78 -5.74
CA ALA A 108 -15.16 3.15 -4.89
C ALA A 108 -16.35 4.11 -4.73
N ARG A 109 -17.46 3.85 -5.43
CA ARG A 109 -18.72 4.51 -5.13
C ARG A 109 -19.20 3.93 -3.81
N SER A 110 -18.92 4.65 -2.72
CA SER A 110 -19.47 4.31 -1.42
C SER A 110 -20.97 4.59 -1.47
N THR A 111 -21.76 3.55 -1.71
CA THR A 111 -23.22 3.59 -1.52
C THR A 111 -23.49 3.26 -0.06
N SER A 112 -23.07 4.14 0.84
CA SER A 112 -23.58 4.11 2.22
C SER A 112 -24.97 4.73 2.18
N VAL A 113 -25.99 3.88 2.37
CA VAL A 113 -27.37 4.27 2.69
C VAL A 113 -27.52 4.55 4.18
#